data_AF-A0A2V8PNQ0-F1
#
_entry.id   AF-A0A2V8PNQ0-F1
#
_cell.length_a   1.000
_cell.length_b   1.000
_cell.length_c   1.000
_cell.angle_alpha   90.00
_cell.angle_beta   90.00
_cell.angle_gamma   90.00
#
_symmetry.space_group_name_H-M   'P 1'
#
loop_
_entity.id
_entity.type
_entity.pdbx_description
1 polymer ?
#
loop_
_entity_poly.entity_id
_entity_poly.type
_entity_poly.pdbx_seq_one_letter_code
_entity_poly.pdbx_strand_id
1 'polypeptide(L)'
;PIPPDTTLTAQEAKRILGGEATMWGEWVSPETIDSRIWPRTAAIAERLWSPRNVTDVDDMYRRLSVISRQLEELGLTHERNYGMLLRRLVASENTAPLRTLASIIEPVKEYRRYQMRPQTMLSPLTGLVDAARPDSETARQFASNVDAFLADAPRFALYGPNLEHTLAEWQTASRALGPIVDRSPALQEARPLANNLSAIAEAGLEAVAYLAAGDAATTEWRNAELAKLDEAAKPNAALEFVVITSVRKLVIAATELLQLNSTTPAEWKKRVTTMASSAPSKP
;
A
#
# COMPACT_ATOMS: atom_id res chain seq x y z
N PRO A 1 -6.29 7.08 -25.39
CA PRO A 1 -6.37 8.36 -24.62
C PRO A 1 -5.23 9.29 -25.05
N ILE A 2 -5.56 10.41 -25.70
CA ILE A 2 -4.55 11.37 -26.15
C ILE A 2 -4.39 12.44 -25.06
N PRO A 3 -3.18 12.73 -24.57
CA PRO A 3 -2.96 13.80 -23.58
C PRO A 3 -3.49 15.16 -24.07
N PRO A 4 -3.99 16.04 -23.18
CA PRO A 4 -4.49 17.36 -23.57
C PRO A 4 -3.39 18.28 -24.13
N ASP A 5 -2.14 18.07 -23.72
CA ASP A 5 -0.92 18.78 -24.12
C ASP A 5 -0.21 18.15 -25.32
N THR A 6 -0.91 17.31 -26.08
CA THR A 6 -0.34 16.64 -27.25
C THR A 6 0.06 17.63 -28.35
N THR A 7 1.19 17.37 -28.99
CA THR A 7 1.64 18.08 -30.21
C THR A 7 1.17 17.41 -31.50
N LEU A 8 0.40 16.32 -31.40
CA LEU A 8 -0.10 15.57 -32.56
C LEU A 8 -1.09 16.42 -33.36
N THR A 9 -0.93 16.42 -34.68
CA THR A 9 -1.95 16.95 -35.59
C THR A 9 -3.22 16.11 -35.51
N ALA A 10 -4.36 16.68 -35.93
CA ALA A 10 -5.62 15.94 -36.01
C ALA A 10 -5.53 14.68 -36.90
N GLN A 11 -4.66 14.69 -37.91
CA GLN A 11 -4.47 13.54 -38.79
C GLN A 11 -3.62 12.44 -38.15
N GLU A 12 -2.63 12.79 -37.34
CA GLU A 12 -1.84 11.82 -36.57
C GLU A 12 -2.66 11.23 -35.43
N ALA A 13 -3.48 12.04 -34.75
CA ALA A 13 -4.39 11.58 -33.70
C ALA A 13 -5.35 10.48 -34.17
N LYS A 14 -5.80 10.54 -35.44
CA LYS A 14 -6.66 9.50 -36.04
C LYS A 14 -5.97 8.15 -36.22
N ARG A 15 -4.64 8.08 -36.15
CA ARG A 15 -3.88 6.82 -36.24
C ARG A 15 -3.86 6.07 -34.90
N ILE A 16 -4.27 6.70 -33.80
CA ILE A 16 -4.34 6.07 -32.49
C ILE A 16 -5.65 5.29 -32.40
N LEU A 17 -5.56 3.97 -32.58
CA LEU A 17 -6.72 3.08 -32.55
C LEU A 17 -7.23 2.82 -31.12
N GLY A 18 -6.34 2.87 -30.13
CA GLY A 18 -6.67 2.53 -28.75
C GLY A 18 -5.43 2.18 -27.94
N GLY A 19 -5.61 1.24 -27.00
CA GLY A 19 -4.55 0.65 -26.20
C GLY A 19 -4.99 -0.72 -25.68
N GLU A 20 -4.06 -1.45 -25.09
CA GLU A 20 -4.29 -2.81 -24.57
C GLU A 20 -3.60 -2.97 -23.22
N ALA A 21 -4.27 -3.64 -22.28
CA ALA A 21 -3.65 -4.09 -21.03
C ALA A 21 -3.01 -5.46 -21.27
N THR A 22 -1.69 -5.55 -21.13
CA THR A 22 -0.94 -6.78 -21.40
C THR A 22 -0.62 -7.54 -20.12
N MET A 23 -1.17 -8.75 -19.99
CA MET A 23 -0.88 -9.66 -18.88
C MET A 23 0.16 -10.70 -19.30
N TRP A 24 1.43 -10.41 -19.00
CA TRP A 24 2.54 -11.33 -19.27
C TRP A 24 2.56 -12.52 -18.30
N GLY A 25 3.05 -13.66 -18.78
CA GLY A 25 2.83 -14.98 -18.18
C GLY A 25 3.85 -15.42 -17.11
N GLU A 26 4.91 -14.67 -16.87
CA GLU A 26 6.08 -15.12 -16.09
C GLU A 26 5.76 -15.35 -14.60
N TRP A 27 4.79 -14.59 -14.07
CA TRP A 27 4.49 -14.54 -12.64
C TRP A 27 3.01 -14.78 -12.33
N VAL A 28 2.34 -15.59 -13.17
CA VAL A 28 0.93 -15.94 -13.00
C VAL A 28 0.69 -17.44 -13.18
N SER A 29 -0.15 -17.98 -12.31
CA SER A 29 -0.76 -19.30 -12.39
C SER A 29 -2.28 -19.17 -12.58
N PRO A 30 -2.99 -20.27 -12.90
CA PRO A 30 -4.46 -20.26 -12.92
C PRO A 30 -5.10 -19.77 -11.62
N GLU A 31 -4.42 -19.91 -10.47
CA GLU A 31 -4.94 -19.46 -9.17
C GLU A 31 -4.74 -17.97 -8.93
N THR A 32 -3.78 -17.34 -9.63
CA THR A 32 -3.34 -15.97 -9.36
C THR A 32 -3.63 -14.99 -10.49
N ILE A 33 -3.88 -15.47 -11.71
CA ILE A 33 -4.01 -14.62 -12.90
C ILE A 33 -5.05 -13.52 -12.73
N ASP A 34 -6.22 -13.85 -12.18
CA ASP A 34 -7.30 -12.87 -12.01
C ASP A 34 -6.91 -11.75 -11.06
N SER A 35 -6.19 -12.02 -9.97
CA SER A 35 -5.76 -10.95 -9.05
C SER A 35 -4.65 -10.06 -9.61
N ARG A 36 -4.08 -10.42 -10.76
CA ARG A 36 -3.16 -9.56 -11.51
C ARG A 36 -3.93 -8.75 -12.56
N ILE A 37 -4.93 -9.33 -13.21
CA ILE A 37 -5.72 -8.64 -14.24
C ILE A 37 -6.71 -7.67 -13.57
N TRP A 38 -7.42 -8.13 -12.54
CA TRP A 38 -8.56 -7.45 -11.92
C TRP A 38 -8.24 -6.98 -10.50
N PRO A 39 -8.80 -5.83 -10.06
CA PRO A 39 -9.73 -4.97 -10.80
C PRO A 39 -9.06 -3.91 -11.69
N ARG A 40 -7.73 -3.82 -11.72
CA ARG A 40 -6.98 -2.74 -12.40
C ARG A 40 -7.33 -2.60 -13.89
N THR A 41 -7.59 -3.72 -14.57
CA THR A 41 -8.00 -3.70 -16.00
C THR A 41 -9.36 -3.05 -16.21
N ALA A 42 -10.26 -3.03 -15.23
CA ALA A 42 -11.52 -2.29 -15.32
C ALA A 42 -11.29 -0.77 -15.35
N ALA A 43 -10.31 -0.26 -14.59
CA ALA A 43 -9.92 1.15 -14.66
C ALA A 43 -9.25 1.49 -16.03
N ILE A 44 -8.48 0.57 -16.59
CA ILE A 44 -7.93 0.72 -17.95
C ILE A 44 -9.05 0.72 -18.99
N ALA A 45 -10.05 -0.15 -18.85
CA ALA A 45 -11.22 -0.18 -19.73
C ALA A 45 -11.95 1.17 -19.72
N GLU A 46 -12.15 1.77 -18.54
CA GLU A 46 -12.70 3.14 -18.44
C GLU A 46 -11.85 4.16 -19.19
N ARG A 47 -10.52 4.11 -19.05
CA ARG A 47 -9.62 5.02 -19.77
C ARG A 47 -9.68 4.85 -21.30
N LEU A 48 -9.98 3.64 -21.78
CA LEU A 48 -10.08 3.32 -23.20
C LEU A 48 -11.47 3.60 -23.78
N TRP A 49 -12.51 3.68 -22.94
CA TRP A 49 -13.89 3.84 -23.35
C TRP A 49 -14.46 5.24 -23.08
N SER A 50 -14.24 5.77 -21.89
CA SER A 50 -14.89 6.99 -21.39
C SER A 50 -14.32 8.27 -22.01
N PRO A 51 -15.08 9.38 -21.96
CA PRO A 51 -14.57 10.68 -22.34
C PRO A 51 -13.25 11.03 -21.65
N ARG A 52 -12.38 11.76 -22.36
CA ARG A 52 -11.01 12.08 -21.91
C ARG A 52 -10.96 12.74 -20.53
N ASN A 53 -11.94 13.58 -20.21
CA ASN A 53 -12.04 14.35 -18.98
C ASN A 53 -12.51 13.51 -17.77
N VAL A 54 -12.84 12.23 -17.94
CA VAL A 54 -13.05 11.32 -16.80
C VAL A 54 -11.67 10.94 -16.26
N THR A 55 -11.22 11.68 -15.26
CA THR A 55 -9.87 11.54 -14.67
C THR A 55 -9.87 11.62 -13.14
N ASP A 56 -11.03 11.68 -12.50
CA ASP A 56 -11.15 11.68 -11.04
C ASP A 56 -10.80 10.30 -10.48
N VAL A 57 -9.68 10.22 -9.77
CA VAL A 57 -9.13 8.96 -9.24
C VAL A 57 -9.93 8.48 -8.02
N ASP A 58 -10.42 9.38 -7.18
CA ASP A 58 -11.17 9.03 -5.98
C ASP A 58 -12.55 8.48 -6.35
N ASP A 59 -13.23 9.13 -7.30
CA ASP A 59 -14.49 8.61 -7.84
C ASP A 59 -14.30 7.29 -8.60
N MET A 60 -13.17 7.14 -9.32
CA MET A 60 -12.81 5.88 -9.96
C MET A 60 -12.68 4.75 -8.93
N TYR A 61 -11.92 4.92 -7.85
CA TYR A 61 -11.80 3.89 -6.81
C TYR A 61 -13.14 3.57 -6.13
N ARG A 62 -13.96 4.59 -5.86
CA ARG A 62 -15.32 4.41 -5.32
C ARG A 62 -16.15 3.47 -6.20
N ARG A 63 -16.16 3.69 -7.52
CA ARG A 63 -16.89 2.84 -8.48
C ARG A 63 -16.21 1.47 -8.68
N LEU A 64 -14.87 1.44 -8.70
CA LEU A 64 -14.08 0.22 -8.91
C LEU A 64 -14.33 -0.82 -7.82
N SER A 65 -14.54 -0.40 -6.56
CA SER A 65 -14.87 -1.30 -5.45
C SER A 65 -16.18 -2.08 -5.68
N VAL A 66 -17.15 -1.47 -6.37
CA VAL A 66 -18.43 -2.11 -6.72
C VAL A 66 -18.22 -3.06 -7.89
N ILE A 67 -17.55 -2.59 -8.94
CA ILE A 67 -17.25 -3.40 -10.13
C ILE A 67 -16.42 -4.64 -9.75
N SER A 68 -15.39 -4.49 -8.92
CA SER A 68 -14.53 -5.60 -8.48
C SER A 68 -15.34 -6.75 -7.86
N ARG A 69 -16.35 -6.43 -7.04
CA ARG A 69 -17.22 -7.44 -6.41
C ARG A 69 -18.18 -8.09 -7.41
N GLN A 70 -18.76 -7.28 -8.30
CA GLN A 70 -19.67 -7.80 -9.35
C GLN A 70 -18.95 -8.76 -10.32
N LEU A 71 -17.66 -8.54 -10.57
CA LEU A 71 -16.86 -9.42 -11.41
C LEU A 71 -16.76 -10.86 -10.87
N GLU A 72 -16.96 -11.10 -9.57
CA GLU A 72 -17.02 -12.46 -9.02
C GLU A 72 -18.23 -13.25 -9.54
N GLU A 73 -19.33 -12.58 -9.90
CA GLU A 73 -20.52 -13.21 -10.49
C GLU A 73 -20.22 -13.83 -11.86
N LEU A 74 -19.13 -13.40 -12.52
CA LEU A 74 -18.64 -13.93 -13.79
C LEU A 74 -17.61 -15.06 -13.61
N GLY A 75 -17.37 -15.49 -12.37
CA GLY A 75 -16.42 -16.56 -12.03
C GLY A 75 -14.97 -16.09 -11.86
N LEU A 76 -14.71 -14.79 -11.89
CA LEU A 76 -13.38 -14.25 -11.59
C LEU A 76 -12.99 -14.51 -10.14
N THR A 77 -11.70 -14.73 -9.94
CA THR A 77 -11.15 -15.31 -8.71
C THR A 77 -10.27 -14.36 -7.90
N HIS A 78 -10.18 -13.08 -8.30
CA HIS A 78 -9.28 -12.09 -7.71
C HIS A 78 -9.55 -11.80 -6.22
N GLU A 79 -10.80 -11.84 -5.79
CA GLU A 79 -11.19 -11.75 -4.38
C GLU A 79 -11.25 -13.13 -3.71
N ARG A 80 -11.98 -14.08 -4.31
CA ARG A 80 -12.13 -15.45 -3.78
C ARG A 80 -10.80 -16.15 -3.46
N ASN A 81 -9.86 -16.15 -4.41
CA ASN A 81 -8.61 -16.89 -4.24
C ASN A 81 -7.66 -16.22 -3.23
N TYR A 82 -7.84 -14.92 -2.93
CA TYR A 82 -7.04 -14.25 -1.92
C TYR A 82 -7.17 -14.95 -0.55
N GLY A 83 -8.39 -15.21 -0.09
CA GLY A 83 -8.62 -15.94 1.16
C GLY A 83 -8.08 -17.38 1.12
N MET A 84 -8.23 -18.07 -0.01
CA MET A 84 -7.70 -19.42 -0.21
C MET A 84 -6.17 -19.46 -0.10
N LEU A 85 -5.46 -18.55 -0.77
CA LEU A 85 -4.00 -18.47 -0.73
C LEU A 85 -3.49 -18.20 0.69
N LEU A 86 -4.15 -17.31 1.43
CA LEU A 86 -3.78 -17.05 2.83
C LEU A 86 -4.00 -18.29 3.71
N ARG A 87 -5.11 -19.02 3.57
CA ARG A 87 -5.35 -20.26 4.32
C ARG A 87 -4.29 -21.33 4.03
N ARG A 88 -3.86 -21.46 2.77
CA ARG A 88 -2.77 -22.36 2.36
C ARG A 88 -1.47 -22.01 3.09
N LEU A 89 -1.13 -20.72 3.16
CA LEU A 89 0.09 -20.24 3.82
C LEU A 89 0.06 -20.44 5.33
N VAL A 90 -1.07 -20.24 6.00
CA VAL A 90 -1.16 -20.38 7.48
C VAL A 90 -1.51 -21.80 7.95
N ALA A 91 -1.91 -22.69 7.02
CA ALA A 91 -2.46 -24.02 7.30
C ALA A 91 -3.59 -24.01 8.36
N SER A 92 -4.48 -23.01 8.28
CA SER A 92 -5.53 -22.75 9.26
C SER A 92 -6.64 -21.86 8.68
N GLU A 93 -7.84 -21.96 9.23
CA GLU A 93 -8.94 -21.03 8.94
C GLU A 93 -8.68 -19.63 9.52
N ASN A 94 -7.90 -19.54 10.60
CA ASN A 94 -7.54 -18.25 11.18
C ASN A 94 -6.42 -17.58 10.37
N THR A 95 -6.79 -16.83 9.34
CA THR A 95 -5.86 -16.06 8.51
C THR A 95 -5.72 -14.61 8.97
N ALA A 96 -6.39 -14.16 10.04
CA ALA A 96 -6.54 -12.74 10.34
C ALA A 96 -5.19 -12.00 10.48
N PRO A 97 -4.19 -12.49 11.24
CA PRO A 97 -2.90 -11.80 11.35
C PRO A 97 -2.16 -11.69 10.01
N LEU A 98 -2.17 -12.76 9.20
CA LEU A 98 -1.53 -12.74 7.88
C LEU A 98 -2.29 -11.85 6.91
N ARG A 99 -3.62 -11.79 6.99
CA ARG A 99 -4.43 -10.89 6.18
C ARG A 99 -4.10 -9.43 6.50
N THR A 100 -3.95 -9.07 7.77
CA THR A 100 -3.54 -7.72 8.18
C THR A 100 -2.20 -7.35 7.55
N LEU A 101 -1.18 -8.20 7.65
CA LEU A 101 0.10 -7.96 6.99
C LEU A 101 -0.03 -7.88 5.46
N ALA A 102 -0.67 -8.87 4.85
CA ALA A 102 -0.86 -8.98 3.40
C ALA A 102 -1.67 -7.81 2.81
N SER A 103 -2.44 -7.11 3.64
CA SER A 103 -3.21 -5.95 3.22
C SER A 103 -2.39 -4.66 3.14
N ILE A 104 -1.14 -4.63 3.62
CA ILE A 104 -0.32 -3.40 3.61
C ILE A 104 1.06 -3.60 2.96
N ILE A 105 1.23 -4.73 2.29
CA ILE A 105 2.40 -5.05 1.47
C ILE A 105 1.98 -5.29 0.02
N GLU A 106 2.88 -4.98 -0.90
CA GLU A 106 2.70 -5.27 -2.31
C GLU A 106 3.93 -6.00 -2.87
N PRO A 107 3.78 -6.81 -3.94
CA PRO A 107 4.93 -7.31 -4.67
C PRO A 107 5.83 -6.16 -5.13
N VAL A 108 7.15 -6.36 -5.07
CA VAL A 108 8.09 -5.36 -5.61
C VAL A 108 7.79 -5.07 -7.07
N LYS A 109 7.76 -3.78 -7.39
CA LYS A 109 7.46 -3.28 -8.74
C LYS A 109 8.57 -3.57 -9.75
N GLU A 110 8.18 -3.58 -11.02
CA GLU A 110 9.05 -3.78 -12.19
C GLU A 110 9.73 -5.16 -12.17
N TYR A 111 10.94 -5.26 -12.74
CA TYR A 111 11.68 -6.51 -12.87
C TYR A 111 12.42 -6.94 -11.58
N ARG A 112 12.25 -6.20 -10.46
CA ARG A 112 12.93 -6.49 -9.19
C ARG A 112 12.54 -7.83 -8.59
N ARG A 113 11.32 -8.32 -8.87
CA ARG A 113 10.89 -9.63 -8.39
C ARG A 113 11.81 -10.75 -8.90
N TYR A 114 12.24 -10.67 -10.16
CA TYR A 114 13.17 -11.64 -10.75
C TYR A 114 14.57 -11.56 -10.12
N GLN A 115 15.05 -10.35 -9.82
CA GLN A 115 16.35 -10.13 -9.18
C GLN A 115 16.40 -10.71 -7.76
N MET A 116 15.29 -10.59 -7.01
CA MET A 116 15.19 -11.10 -5.64
C MET A 116 14.83 -12.58 -5.57
N ARG A 117 14.12 -13.10 -6.59
CA ARG A 117 13.70 -14.49 -6.68
C ARG A 117 13.87 -14.98 -8.12
N PRO A 118 15.04 -15.49 -8.49
CA PRO A 118 15.19 -16.22 -9.74
C PRO A 118 14.26 -17.43 -9.75
N GLN A 119 13.43 -17.54 -10.79
CA GLN A 119 12.42 -18.59 -10.91
C GLN A 119 12.30 -19.07 -12.36
N THR A 120 11.71 -20.24 -12.54
CA THR A 120 11.37 -20.82 -13.85
C THR A 120 9.85 -20.86 -14.02
N MET A 121 9.39 -21.17 -15.23
CA MET A 121 7.95 -21.35 -15.52
C MET A 121 7.31 -22.52 -14.75
N LEU A 122 8.12 -23.35 -14.06
CA LEU A 122 7.66 -24.46 -13.22
C LEU A 122 7.73 -24.14 -11.72
N SER A 123 8.21 -22.95 -11.35
CA SER A 123 8.28 -22.54 -9.95
C SER A 123 6.86 -22.38 -9.36
N PRO A 124 6.62 -22.88 -8.14
CA PRO A 124 5.30 -22.77 -7.52
C PRO A 124 5.00 -21.32 -7.13
N LEU A 125 3.96 -20.74 -7.74
CA LEU A 125 3.47 -19.39 -7.44
C LEU A 125 2.45 -19.43 -6.29
N THR A 126 2.94 -19.80 -5.10
CA THR A 126 2.10 -20.06 -3.91
C THR A 126 2.59 -19.35 -2.64
N GLY A 127 3.60 -18.49 -2.74
CA GLY A 127 4.17 -17.75 -1.62
C GLY A 127 3.33 -16.54 -1.21
N LEU A 128 3.77 -15.83 -0.16
CA LEU A 128 3.11 -14.59 0.27
C LEU A 128 3.10 -13.51 -0.83
N VAL A 129 4.17 -13.45 -1.64
CA VAL A 129 4.24 -12.55 -2.82
C VAL A 129 3.19 -12.88 -3.88
N ASP A 130 2.73 -14.14 -3.93
CA ASP A 130 1.68 -14.58 -4.84
C ASP A 130 0.28 -14.27 -4.30
N ALA A 131 0.14 -14.26 -2.97
CA ALA A 131 -1.09 -13.85 -2.29
C ALA A 131 -1.26 -12.33 -2.20
N ALA A 132 -0.16 -11.56 -2.10
CA ALA A 132 -0.22 -10.10 -2.00
C ALA A 132 -0.81 -9.50 -3.28
N ARG A 133 -1.72 -8.54 -3.09
CA ARG A 133 -2.42 -7.85 -4.18
C ARG A 133 -1.74 -6.52 -4.45
N PRO A 134 -1.59 -6.11 -5.73
CA PRO A 134 -1.19 -4.74 -6.05
C PRO A 134 -2.30 -3.76 -5.68
N ASP A 135 -1.95 -2.49 -5.52
CA ASP A 135 -2.88 -1.40 -5.22
C ASP A 135 -3.76 -1.72 -4.00
N SER A 136 -3.14 -1.84 -2.84
CA SER A 136 -3.85 -2.12 -1.60
C SER A 136 -4.89 -1.04 -1.24
N GLU A 137 -6.15 -1.45 -1.11
CA GLU A 137 -7.23 -0.59 -0.59
C GLU A 137 -6.98 -0.16 0.85
N THR A 138 -6.55 -1.08 1.72
CA THR A 138 -6.24 -0.77 3.12
C THR A 138 -5.13 0.29 3.24
N ALA A 139 -4.08 0.18 2.42
CA ALA A 139 -3.01 1.16 2.40
C ALA A 139 -3.47 2.53 1.89
N ARG A 140 -4.32 2.57 0.85
CA ARG A 140 -4.94 3.81 0.36
C ARG A 140 -5.83 4.46 1.41
N GLN A 141 -6.68 3.68 2.08
CA GLN A 141 -7.55 4.20 3.13
C GLN A 141 -6.74 4.73 4.32
N PHE A 142 -5.69 4.00 4.73
CA PHE A 142 -4.77 4.47 5.76
C PHE A 142 -4.10 5.79 5.36
N ALA A 143 -3.59 5.90 4.13
CA ALA A 143 -3.00 7.14 3.62
C ALA A 143 -4.02 8.31 3.61
N SER A 144 -5.26 8.06 3.18
CA SER A 144 -6.35 9.05 3.22
C SER A 144 -6.66 9.52 4.64
N ASN A 145 -6.76 8.57 5.59
CA ASN A 145 -6.98 8.88 7.00
C ASN A 145 -5.84 9.72 7.59
N VAL A 146 -4.58 9.39 7.27
CA VAL A 146 -3.41 10.18 7.68
C VAL A 146 -3.48 11.59 7.09
N ASP A 147 -3.78 11.72 5.80
CA ASP A 147 -3.85 13.03 5.16
C ASP A 147 -4.99 13.89 5.72
N ALA A 148 -6.13 13.29 6.06
CA ALA A 148 -7.24 13.98 6.68
C ALA A 148 -6.95 14.36 8.15
N PHE A 149 -6.32 13.47 8.92
CA PHE A 149 -5.86 13.76 10.29
C PHE A 149 -4.88 14.94 10.32
N LEU A 150 -3.89 14.95 9.42
CA LEU A 150 -2.93 16.05 9.32
C LEU A 150 -3.57 17.34 8.77
N ALA A 151 -4.63 17.26 7.96
CA ALA A 151 -5.38 18.43 7.51
C ALA A 151 -6.21 19.08 8.62
N ASP A 152 -6.52 18.33 9.69
CA ASP A 152 -7.25 18.83 10.85
C ASP A 152 -6.35 19.56 11.86
N ALA A 153 -5.07 19.77 11.55
CA ALA A 153 -4.17 20.59 12.34
C ALA A 153 -4.76 22.01 12.57
N PRO A 154 -4.63 22.58 13.78
CA PRO A 154 -3.89 22.06 14.93
C PRO A 154 -4.72 21.15 15.87
N ARG A 155 -5.95 20.76 15.50
CA ARG A 155 -6.85 20.03 16.39
C ARG A 155 -6.53 18.54 16.48
N PHE A 156 -6.15 17.92 15.35
CA PHE A 156 -5.82 16.50 15.25
C PHE A 156 -6.91 15.57 15.85
N ALA A 157 -8.18 15.93 15.70
CA ALA A 157 -9.30 15.15 16.24
C ALA A 157 -9.90 14.22 15.17
N LEU A 158 -9.87 14.64 13.90
CA LEU A 158 -10.45 13.90 12.80
C LEU A 158 -9.61 12.65 12.45
N TYR A 159 -10.22 11.47 12.42
CA TYR A 159 -9.58 10.17 12.13
C TYR A 159 -8.49 9.70 13.12
N GLY A 160 -8.17 10.45 14.17
CA GLY A 160 -7.21 10.03 15.21
C GLY A 160 -7.52 8.64 15.77
N PRO A 161 -8.75 8.39 16.29
CA PRO A 161 -9.15 7.07 16.79
C PRO A 161 -9.10 5.96 15.72
N ASN A 162 -9.38 6.28 14.45
CA ASN A 162 -9.28 5.30 13.36
C ASN A 162 -7.83 4.89 13.09
N LEU A 163 -6.90 5.85 13.14
CA LEU A 163 -5.47 5.59 12.98
C LEU A 163 -4.95 4.76 14.16
N GLU A 164 -5.26 5.15 15.39
CA GLU A 164 -4.90 4.41 16.60
C GLU A 164 -5.40 2.96 16.54
N HIS A 165 -6.67 2.77 16.17
CA HIS A 165 -7.25 1.43 16.02
C HIS A 165 -6.50 0.60 14.97
N THR A 166 -6.28 1.16 13.78
CA THR A 166 -5.58 0.46 12.67
C THR A 166 -4.16 0.06 13.09
N LEU A 167 -3.42 0.97 13.73
CA LEU A 167 -2.05 0.70 14.16
C LEU A 167 -2.01 -0.31 15.34
N ALA A 168 -2.99 -0.27 16.24
CA ALA A 168 -3.13 -1.28 17.30
C ALA A 168 -3.47 -2.67 16.75
N GLU A 169 -4.27 -2.76 15.68
CA GLU A 169 -4.49 -4.01 14.94
C GLU A 169 -3.19 -4.54 14.33
N TRP A 170 -2.35 -3.66 13.75
CA TRP A 170 -1.04 -4.05 13.21
C TRP A 170 -0.11 -4.58 14.30
N GLN A 171 -0.05 -3.93 15.47
CA GLN A 171 0.73 -4.40 16.63
C GLN A 171 0.20 -5.73 17.20
N THR A 172 -1.11 -5.96 17.13
CA THR A 172 -1.72 -7.23 17.54
C THR A 172 -1.41 -8.33 16.53
N ALA A 173 -1.50 -8.02 15.24
CA ALA A 173 -1.15 -8.94 14.16
C ALA A 173 0.35 -9.31 14.20
N SER A 174 1.26 -8.36 14.43
CA SER A 174 2.70 -8.63 14.49
C SER A 174 3.04 -9.66 15.58
N ARG A 175 2.46 -9.52 16.77
CA ARG A 175 2.63 -10.49 17.88
C ARG A 175 2.08 -11.87 17.54
N ALA A 176 0.95 -11.93 16.85
CA ALA A 176 0.34 -13.20 16.44
C ALA A 176 1.04 -13.87 15.25
N LEU A 177 1.78 -13.11 14.44
CA LEU A 177 2.47 -13.62 13.25
C LEU A 177 3.68 -14.49 13.58
N GLY A 178 4.43 -14.20 14.66
CA GLY A 178 5.62 -14.99 15.04
C GLY A 178 5.36 -16.50 15.08
N PRO A 179 4.42 -16.98 15.92
CA PRO A 179 4.07 -18.40 15.98
C PRO A 179 3.51 -18.98 14.67
N ILE A 180 2.82 -18.16 13.86
CA ILE A 180 2.29 -18.58 12.54
C ILE A 180 3.45 -18.81 11.56
N VAL A 181 4.45 -17.93 11.57
CA VAL A 181 5.64 -18.06 10.74
C VAL A 181 6.45 -19.26 11.20
N ASP A 182 6.66 -19.44 12.51
CA ASP A 182 7.44 -20.56 13.06
C ASP A 182 6.96 -21.93 12.58
N ARG A 183 5.63 -22.12 12.51
CA ARG A 183 5.00 -23.39 12.10
C ARG A 183 4.77 -23.53 10.59
N SER A 184 4.99 -22.48 9.80
CA SER A 184 4.74 -22.49 8.35
C SER A 184 6.03 -22.26 7.56
N PRO A 185 6.60 -23.31 6.94
CA PRO A 185 7.78 -23.18 6.09
C PRO A 185 7.60 -22.15 4.96
N ALA A 186 6.40 -22.05 4.40
CA ALA A 186 6.07 -21.13 3.31
C ALA A 186 6.10 -19.64 3.72
N LEU A 187 6.12 -19.34 5.03
CA LEU A 187 6.17 -17.98 5.56
C LEU A 187 7.54 -17.59 6.14
N GLN A 188 8.51 -18.50 6.22
CA GLN A 188 9.80 -18.23 6.88
C GLN A 188 10.55 -17.04 6.27
N GLU A 189 10.53 -16.94 4.94
CA GLU A 189 11.09 -15.82 4.19
C GLU A 189 10.43 -14.46 4.51
N ALA A 190 9.17 -14.48 4.97
CA ALA A 190 8.41 -13.30 5.34
C ALA A 190 8.57 -12.91 6.82
N ARG A 191 9.40 -13.62 7.60
CA ARG A 191 9.69 -13.27 9.01
C ARG A 191 10.12 -11.81 9.21
N PRO A 192 11.01 -11.23 8.38
CA PRO A 192 11.38 -9.83 8.54
C PRO A 192 10.18 -8.88 8.41
N LEU A 193 9.20 -9.21 7.55
CA LEU A 193 7.99 -8.41 7.39
C LEU A 193 7.13 -8.40 8.66
N ALA A 194 7.05 -9.53 9.38
CA ALA A 194 6.33 -9.58 10.66
C ALA A 194 6.97 -8.69 11.73
N ASN A 195 8.31 -8.66 11.80
CA ASN A 195 9.05 -7.79 12.72
C ASN A 195 8.88 -6.31 12.33
N ASN A 196 9.01 -6.01 11.04
CA ASN A 196 8.87 -4.65 10.51
C ASN A 196 7.46 -4.09 10.72
N LEU A 197 6.41 -4.93 10.63
CA LEU A 197 5.04 -4.53 10.95
C LEU A 197 4.91 -3.97 12.37
N SER A 198 5.61 -4.58 13.33
CA SER A 198 5.61 -4.10 14.72
C SER A 198 6.24 -2.72 14.84
N ALA A 199 7.40 -2.51 14.20
CA ALA A 199 8.10 -1.23 14.23
C ALA A 199 7.29 -0.12 13.54
N ILE A 200 6.64 -0.42 12.41
CA ILE A 200 5.76 0.52 11.71
C ILE A 200 4.57 0.92 12.60
N ALA A 201 3.95 -0.05 13.28
CA ALA A 201 2.81 0.20 14.16
C ALA A 201 3.20 1.06 15.37
N GLU A 202 4.33 0.76 16.01
CA GLU A 202 4.86 1.50 17.16
C GLU A 202 5.17 2.96 16.79
N ALA A 203 5.94 3.18 15.71
CA ALA A 203 6.27 4.52 15.22
C ALA A 203 5.02 5.36 14.91
N GLY A 204 4.00 4.73 14.29
CA GLY A 204 2.73 5.39 14.00
C GLY A 204 1.94 5.75 15.26
N LEU A 205 1.85 4.85 16.25
CA LEU A 205 1.12 5.07 17.49
C LEU A 205 1.74 6.19 18.31
N GLU A 206 3.07 6.18 18.47
CA GLU A 206 3.79 7.24 19.18
C GLU A 206 3.61 8.59 18.48
N ALA A 207 3.72 8.63 17.15
CA ALA A 207 3.53 9.86 16.39
C ALA A 207 2.11 10.44 16.53
N VAL A 208 1.07 9.60 16.46
CA VAL A 208 -0.32 10.02 16.66
C VAL A 208 -0.51 10.53 18.09
N ALA A 209 0.08 9.87 19.09
CA ALA A 209 0.00 10.29 20.49
C ALA A 209 0.62 11.68 20.71
N TYR A 210 1.81 11.96 20.17
CA TYR A 210 2.43 13.29 20.23
C TYR A 210 1.52 14.37 19.62
N LEU A 211 0.98 14.11 18.42
CA LEU A 211 0.12 15.05 17.70
C LEU A 211 -1.20 15.31 18.44
N ALA A 212 -1.83 14.27 18.98
CA ALA A 212 -3.08 14.38 19.74
C ALA A 212 -2.88 15.09 21.09
N ALA A 213 -1.72 14.92 21.73
CA ALA A 213 -1.36 15.62 22.96
C ALA A 213 -1.00 17.10 22.72
N GLY A 214 -0.67 17.49 21.48
CA GLY A 214 -0.13 18.81 21.18
C GLY A 214 1.33 18.97 21.59
N ASP A 215 2.03 17.86 21.84
CA ASP A 215 3.42 17.82 22.29
C ASP A 215 4.35 17.58 21.10
N ALA A 216 5.34 18.45 20.94
CA ALA A 216 6.31 18.31 19.87
C ALA A 216 7.37 17.25 20.22
N ALA A 217 7.49 16.22 19.37
CA ALA A 217 8.51 15.20 19.52
C ALA A 217 9.92 15.75 19.22
N THR A 218 10.97 15.13 19.79
CA THR A 218 12.35 15.58 19.57
C THR A 218 12.88 15.19 18.19
N THR A 219 13.95 15.85 17.75
CA THR A 219 14.62 15.50 16.50
C THR A 219 15.34 14.15 16.60
N GLU A 220 15.86 13.82 17.78
CA GLU A 220 16.50 12.54 18.06
C GLU A 220 15.50 11.38 17.92
N TRP A 221 14.31 11.53 18.50
CA TRP A 221 13.22 10.56 18.35
C TRP A 221 12.83 10.41 16.88
N ARG A 222 12.63 11.53 16.16
CA ARG A 222 12.32 11.50 14.73
C ARG A 222 13.33 10.70 13.92
N ASN A 223 14.62 10.97 14.13
CA ASN A 223 15.68 10.32 13.39
C ASN A 223 15.75 8.81 13.70
N ALA A 224 15.49 8.42 14.95
CA ALA A 224 15.41 7.02 15.35
C ALA A 224 14.23 6.30 14.68
N GLU A 225 13.03 6.89 14.71
CA GLU A 225 11.84 6.29 14.08
C GLU A 225 11.96 6.25 12.55
N LEU A 226 12.49 7.31 11.93
CA LEU A 226 12.75 7.31 10.49
C LEU A 226 13.77 6.24 10.09
N ALA A 227 14.81 5.98 10.90
CA ALA A 227 15.77 4.91 10.62
C ALA A 227 15.12 3.51 10.68
N LYS A 228 14.22 3.27 11.65
CA LYS A 228 13.42 2.04 11.70
C LYS A 228 12.52 1.90 10.46
N LEU A 229 11.87 2.97 10.04
CA LEU A 229 11.01 3.00 8.85
C LEU A 229 11.80 2.81 7.55
N ASP A 230 13.01 3.35 7.46
CA ASP A 230 13.90 3.18 6.31
C ASP A 230 14.40 1.73 6.21
N GLU A 231 14.64 1.05 7.34
CA GLU A 231 14.90 -0.40 7.35
C GLU A 231 13.66 -1.19 6.93
N ALA A 232 12.49 -0.84 7.47
CA ALA A 232 11.22 -1.48 7.12
C ALA A 232 10.81 -1.27 5.64
N ALA A 233 11.27 -0.19 5.02
CA ALA A 233 11.05 0.10 3.61
C ALA A 233 11.84 -0.83 2.67
N LYS A 234 12.90 -1.49 3.15
CA LYS A 234 13.68 -2.41 2.35
C LYS A 234 12.83 -3.62 1.96
N PRO A 235 12.80 -3.99 0.67
CA PRO A 235 12.03 -5.15 0.24
C PRO A 235 12.51 -6.43 0.90
N ASN A 236 11.57 -7.26 1.34
CA ASN A 236 11.83 -8.58 1.91
C ASN A 236 10.91 -9.59 1.22
N ALA A 237 11.42 -10.79 0.92
CA ALA A 237 10.62 -11.83 0.24
C ALA A 237 9.98 -11.35 -1.09
N ALA A 238 10.60 -10.41 -1.80
CA ALA A 238 10.05 -9.73 -2.99
C ALA A 238 8.73 -8.96 -2.73
N LEU A 239 8.55 -8.49 -1.51
CA LEU A 239 7.44 -7.65 -1.04
C LEU A 239 7.98 -6.34 -0.45
N GLU A 240 7.21 -5.26 -0.56
CA GLU A 240 7.49 -3.97 0.06
C GLU A 240 6.27 -3.42 0.78
N PHE A 241 6.47 -2.73 1.91
CA PHE A 241 5.38 -2.05 2.62
C PHE A 241 4.96 -0.79 1.88
N VAL A 242 3.66 -0.63 1.66
CA VAL A 242 3.09 0.52 0.93
C VAL A 242 2.50 1.59 1.84
N VAL A 243 2.70 1.46 3.15
CA VAL A 243 2.25 2.42 4.18
C VAL A 243 3.40 3.28 4.75
N ILE A 244 4.66 2.99 4.39
CA ILE A 244 5.84 3.64 4.99
C ILE A 244 5.78 5.16 4.86
N THR A 245 5.49 5.69 3.68
CA THR A 245 5.42 7.15 3.48
C THR A 245 4.35 7.80 4.36
N SER A 246 3.20 7.14 4.55
CA SER A 246 2.14 7.64 5.42
C SER A 246 2.58 7.68 6.88
N VAL A 247 3.30 6.66 7.36
CA VAL A 247 3.84 6.67 8.73
C VAL A 247 4.98 7.69 8.88
N ARG A 248 5.84 7.87 7.87
CA ARG A 248 6.85 8.95 7.85
C ARG A 248 6.21 10.33 7.97
N LYS A 249 5.06 10.57 7.32
CA LYS A 249 4.31 11.83 7.46
C LYS A 249 3.92 12.08 8.93
N LEU A 250 3.40 11.06 9.63
CA LEU A 250 3.04 11.16 11.05
C LEU A 250 4.26 11.48 11.92
N VAL A 251 5.35 10.74 11.76
CA VAL A 251 6.60 10.92 12.52
C VAL A 251 7.18 12.33 12.30
N ILE A 252 7.22 12.80 11.05
CA ILE A 252 7.73 14.14 10.74
C ILE A 252 6.79 15.22 11.27
N ALA A 253 5.48 15.04 11.15
CA ALA A 253 4.48 15.96 11.68
C ALA A 253 4.64 16.15 13.19
N ALA A 254 4.86 15.09 13.95
CA ALA A 254 5.04 15.15 15.40
C ALA A 254 6.21 16.05 15.82
N THR A 255 7.31 16.06 15.05
CA THR A 255 8.47 16.92 15.32
C THR A 255 8.31 18.34 14.78
N GLU A 256 7.66 18.50 13.63
CA GLU A 256 7.43 19.81 13.02
C GLU A 256 6.22 20.55 13.64
N LEU A 257 5.61 20.02 14.70
CA LEU A 257 4.37 20.54 15.29
C LEU A 257 4.47 22.04 15.66
N LEU A 258 5.60 22.47 16.24
CA LEU A 258 5.80 23.88 16.64
C LEU A 258 5.82 24.86 15.45
N GLN A 259 6.04 24.38 14.22
CA GLN A 259 5.99 25.22 13.02
C GLN A 259 4.56 25.71 12.71
N LEU A 260 3.52 25.09 13.30
CA LEU A 260 2.14 25.60 13.21
C LEU A 260 1.97 26.96 13.89
N ASN A 261 2.90 27.37 14.77
CA ASN A 261 2.86 28.70 15.40
C ASN A 261 3.27 29.83 14.44
N SER A 262 3.95 29.49 13.33
CA SER A 262 4.53 30.47 12.39
C SER A 262 4.07 30.27 10.94
N THR A 263 3.34 29.20 10.63
CA THR A 263 2.87 28.87 9.27
C THR A 263 1.41 28.44 9.28
N THR A 264 0.73 28.54 8.13
CA THR A 264 -0.64 28.03 8.03
C THR A 264 -0.66 26.50 8.09
N PRO A 265 -1.75 25.87 8.58
CA PRO A 265 -1.88 24.41 8.58
C PRO A 265 -1.66 23.76 7.20
N ALA A 266 -2.08 24.45 6.13
CA ALA A 266 -1.88 23.98 4.75
C ALA A 266 -0.40 23.99 4.33
N GLU A 267 0.34 25.06 4.63
CA GLU A 267 1.78 25.15 4.36
C GLU A 267 2.58 24.16 5.19
N TRP A 268 2.23 24.02 6.48
CA TRP A 268 2.80 23.03 7.38
C TRP A 268 2.62 21.61 6.85
N LYS A 269 1.39 21.23 6.48
CA LYS A 269 1.11 19.91 5.91
C LYS A 269 1.88 19.67 4.61
N LYS A 270 1.99 20.69 3.74
CA LYS A 270 2.78 20.60 2.50
C LYS A 270 4.27 20.37 2.80
N ARG A 271 4.82 21.06 3.79
CA ARG A 271 6.20 20.87 4.27
C ARG A 271 6.43 19.44 4.77
N VAL A 272 5.58 18.96 5.68
CA VAL A 272 5.62 17.56 6.19
C VAL A 272 5.58 16.56 5.04
N THR A 273 4.66 16.74 4.09
CA THR A 273 4.50 15.83 2.93
C THR A 273 5.75 15.80 2.06
N THR A 274 6.40 16.96 1.87
CA THR A 274 7.63 17.07 1.07
C THR A 274 8.77 16.32 1.76
N MET A 275 8.97 16.53 3.07
CA MET A 275 10.00 15.85 3.87
C MET A 275 9.76 14.33 3.97
N ALA A 276 8.49 13.91 4.01
CA ALA A 276 8.11 12.49 4.03
C ALA A 276 8.40 11.80 2.69
N SER A 277 8.42 12.55 1.59
CA SER A 277 8.66 12.04 0.24
C SER A 277 10.15 12.06 -0.15
N SER A 278 10.98 12.85 0.53
CA SER A 278 12.42 13.00 0.25
C SER A 278 13.33 11.95 0.91
N ALA A 279 12.78 10.83 1.40
CA ALA A 279 13.58 9.67 1.79
C ALA A 279 14.35 9.13 0.56
N PRO A 280 15.53 8.52 0.73
CA PRO A 280 16.43 8.27 -0.39
C PRO A 280 15.70 7.53 -1.52
N SER A 281 15.72 8.17 -2.69
CA SER A 281 15.45 7.52 -3.96
C SER A 281 16.17 6.18 -3.97
N LYS A 282 15.44 5.14 -4.35
CA LYS A 282 15.97 3.78 -4.56
C LYS A 282 17.34 3.86 -5.27
N PRO A 283 18.34 3.07 -4.84
CA PRO A 283 19.58 2.94 -5.59
C PRO A 283 19.31 2.47 -7.03
#